data_AF-A0A2N3AQ30-F1
#
_entry.id   AF-A0A2N3AQ30-F1
#
_cell.length_a   1.000
_cell.length_b   1.000
_cell.length_c   1.000
_cell.angle_alpha   90.00
_cell.angle_beta   90.00
_cell.angle_gamma   90.00
#
_symmetry.space_group_name_H-M   'P 1'
#
loop_
_entity.id
_entity.type
_entity.pdbx_description
1 polymer ?
#
loop_
_entity_poly.entity_id
_entity_poly.type
_entity_poly.pdbx_seq_one_letter_code
_entity_poly.pdbx_strand_id
1 'polypeptide(L)'
;MIKRIIKIKNCPSFIDFKPASDLPEFMKYNLIYGWNGSGKTCFSRVLRSFEVGKNYYEHPEKQAEFEFKLDNGMSINHKDLGAFKNIRVFNKDFIDESVFGISGPKPIFFLGN
;
A
#
# COMPACT_ATOMS: atom_id res chain seq x y z
N MET A 1 7.82 1.26 -11.38
CA MET A 1 7.64 1.38 -9.92
C MET A 1 6.52 2.40 -9.68
N ILE A 2 6.02 2.54 -8.44
CA ILE A 2 5.06 3.61 -8.13
C ILE A 2 5.82 4.93 -8.16
N LYS A 3 5.35 5.87 -8.98
CA LYS A 3 5.93 7.21 -9.13
C LYS A 3 5.31 8.21 -8.17
N ARG A 4 3.97 8.20 -8.05
CA ARG A 4 3.23 9.19 -7.25
C ARG A 4 1.87 8.67 -6.82
N ILE A 5 1.40 9.12 -5.65
CA ILE A 5 0.02 8.94 -5.21
C ILE A 5 -0.87 9.93 -6.00
N ILE A 6 -1.96 9.48 -6.58
CA ILE A 6 -2.95 10.38 -7.22
C ILE A 6 -4.08 10.69 -6.25
N LYS A 7 -4.64 9.67 -5.61
CA LYS A 7 -5.66 9.83 -4.56
C LYS A 7 -5.67 8.64 -3.59
N ILE A 8 -6.12 8.89 -2.37
CA ILE A 8 -6.57 7.86 -1.43
C ILE A 8 -7.84 8.37 -0.76
N LYS A 9 -8.93 7.61 -0.83
CA LYS A 9 -10.24 8.00 -0.35
C LYS A 9 -10.89 6.88 0.45
N ASN A 10 -11.73 7.23 1.40
CA ASN A 10 -12.49 6.30 2.25
C ASN A 10 -11.62 5.28 2.99
N CYS A 11 -10.37 5.63 3.31
CA CYS A 11 -9.51 4.85 4.21
C CYS A 11 -9.44 5.56 5.58
N PRO A 12 -9.15 4.88 6.70
CA PRO A 12 -9.27 5.45 8.06
C PRO A 12 -8.61 6.82 8.25
N SER A 13 -7.35 6.98 7.82
CA SER A 13 -6.62 8.26 7.92
C SER A 13 -6.65 9.10 6.63
N PHE A 14 -7.35 8.64 5.59
CA PHE A 14 -7.43 9.29 4.29
C PHE A 14 -8.89 9.33 3.83
N ILE A 15 -9.62 10.36 4.29
CA ILE A 15 -11.03 10.55 3.95
C ILE A 15 -11.16 10.89 2.45
N ASP A 16 -10.44 11.91 1.98
CA ASP A 16 -10.31 12.30 0.55
C ASP A 16 -8.92 12.92 0.32
N PHE A 17 -7.88 12.14 0.52
CA PHE A 17 -6.50 12.59 0.35
C PHE A 17 -6.16 12.78 -1.13
N LYS A 18 -5.74 14.00 -1.46
CA LYS A 18 -5.15 14.37 -2.74
C LYS A 18 -3.82 15.08 -2.45
N PRO A 19 -2.69 14.58 -2.94
CA PRO A 19 -1.40 15.15 -2.61
C PRO A 19 -1.23 16.52 -3.27
N ALA A 20 -0.69 17.47 -2.49
CA ALA A 20 -0.32 18.79 -2.97
C ALA A 20 0.71 18.68 -4.12
N SER A 21 0.75 19.68 -4.99
CA SER A 21 1.61 19.67 -6.19
C SER A 21 3.10 19.54 -5.86
N ASP A 22 3.51 20.03 -4.70
CA ASP A 22 4.88 20.01 -4.18
C ASP A 22 5.28 18.71 -3.48
N LEU A 23 4.35 17.75 -3.27
CA LEU A 23 4.72 16.46 -2.70
C LEU A 23 5.71 15.74 -3.63
N PRO A 24 6.91 15.36 -3.15
CA PRO A 24 7.91 14.69 -3.97
C PRO A 24 7.41 13.37 -4.56
N GLU A 25 7.93 13.03 -5.74
CA GLU A 25 7.74 11.71 -6.33
C GLU A 25 8.51 10.66 -5.52
N PHE A 26 8.03 9.41 -5.58
CA PHE A 26 8.75 8.30 -4.99
C PHE A 26 10.04 8.02 -5.76
N MET A 27 11.11 7.80 -5.00
CA MET A 27 12.42 7.39 -5.50
C MET A 27 12.61 5.88 -5.27
N LYS A 28 13.79 5.36 -5.61
CA LYS A 28 14.16 3.96 -5.30
C LYS A 28 14.01 3.64 -3.81
N TYR A 29 14.33 4.59 -2.95
CA TYR A 29 14.20 4.49 -1.50
C TYR A 29 13.42 5.69 -0.98
N ASN A 30 12.48 5.44 -0.08
CA ASN A 30 11.58 6.46 0.45
C ASN A 30 11.47 6.31 1.97
N LEU A 31 11.61 7.41 2.70
CA LEU A 31 11.35 7.47 4.13
C LEU A 31 10.05 8.24 4.35
N ILE A 32 9.03 7.56 4.88
CA ILE A 32 7.75 8.17 5.25
C ILE A 32 7.63 8.08 6.77
N TYR A 33 7.65 9.22 7.45
CA TYR A 33 7.60 9.30 8.91
C TYR A 33 6.61 10.38 9.37
N GLY A 34 6.26 10.35 10.66
CA GLY A 34 5.30 11.29 11.25
C GLY A 34 4.70 10.75 12.54
N TRP A 35 3.85 11.54 13.18
CA TRP A 35 3.21 11.23 14.46
C TRP A 35 2.28 10.01 14.41
N ASN A 36 2.00 9.41 15.56
CA ASN A 36 0.96 8.39 15.66
C ASN A 36 -0.38 8.96 15.18
N GLY A 37 -1.13 8.16 14.41
CA GLY A 37 -2.37 8.63 13.76
C GLY A 37 -2.17 9.37 12.44
N SER A 38 -0.95 9.69 12.01
CA SER A 38 -0.69 10.43 10.75
C SER A 38 -0.96 9.64 9.45
N GLY A 39 -1.52 8.44 9.52
CA GLY A 39 -1.84 7.62 8.35
C GLY A 39 -0.74 6.70 7.81
N LYS A 40 0.42 6.57 8.47
CA LYS A 40 1.50 5.65 8.03
C LYS A 40 1.02 4.19 7.91
N THR A 41 0.42 3.65 8.97
CA THR A 41 -0.16 2.30 8.96
C THR A 41 -1.26 2.19 7.91
N CYS A 42 -2.05 3.26 7.76
CA CYS A 42 -3.10 3.33 6.76
C CYS A 42 -2.54 3.12 5.35
N PHE A 43 -1.51 3.89 5.02
CA PHE A 43 -0.81 3.83 3.74
C PHE A 43 -0.14 2.47 3.49
N SER A 44 0.52 1.90 4.50
CA SER A 44 1.13 0.56 4.36
C SER A 44 0.10 -0.50 3.96
N ARG A 45 -1.13 -0.42 4.49
CA ARG A 45 -2.23 -1.34 4.18
C ARG A 45 -2.86 -1.09 2.80
N VAL A 46 -2.82 0.14 2.31
CA VAL A 46 -3.12 0.41 0.88
C VAL A 46 -2.13 -0.34 -0.02
N LEU A 47 -0.83 -0.26 0.25
CA LEU A 47 0.17 -1.04 -0.49
C LEU A 47 -0.03 -2.56 -0.34
N ARG A 48 -0.39 -3.01 0.87
CA ARG A 48 -0.69 -4.42 1.16
C ARG A 48 -1.86 -4.97 0.33
N SER A 49 -2.78 -4.10 -0.11
CA SER A 49 -3.90 -4.51 -0.97
C SER A 49 -3.42 -5.15 -2.29
N PHE A 50 -2.31 -4.65 -2.84
CA PHE A 50 -1.68 -5.25 -4.02
C PHE A 50 -0.92 -6.54 -3.70
N GLU A 51 -0.33 -6.65 -2.51
CA GLU A 51 0.37 -7.88 -2.07
C GLU A 51 -0.60 -9.06 -1.97
N VAL A 52 -1.79 -8.83 -1.41
CA VAL A 52 -2.80 -9.88 -1.17
C VAL A 52 -3.83 -10.01 -2.30
N GLY A 53 -3.79 -9.13 -3.30
CA GLY A 53 -4.74 -9.12 -4.41
C GLY A 53 -6.19 -8.77 -4.01
N LYS A 54 -6.39 -8.17 -2.83
CA LYS A 54 -7.69 -7.76 -2.29
C LYS A 54 -7.58 -6.39 -1.64
N ASN A 55 -8.60 -5.55 -1.82
CA ASN A 55 -8.64 -4.24 -1.18
C ASN A 55 -8.72 -4.42 0.34
N TYR A 56 -7.66 -4.01 1.05
CA TYR A 56 -7.53 -4.20 2.50
C TYR A 56 -8.66 -3.50 3.27
N TYR A 57 -9.15 -2.36 2.75
CA TYR A 57 -10.19 -1.55 3.37
C TYR A 57 -11.56 -1.74 2.71
N GLU A 58 -11.76 -2.86 2.02
CA GLU A 58 -13.07 -3.21 1.47
C GLU A 58 -14.11 -3.31 2.59
N HIS A 59 -15.19 -2.55 2.46
CA HIS A 59 -16.30 -2.53 3.40
C HIS A 59 -17.63 -2.38 2.64
N PRO A 60 -18.73 -3.03 3.08
CA PRO A 60 -20.02 -2.96 2.38
C PRO A 60 -20.57 -1.54 2.21
N GLU A 61 -20.36 -0.68 3.21
CA GLU A 61 -20.94 0.68 3.24
C GLU A 61 -20.07 1.74 2.57
N LYS A 62 -18.76 1.49 2.43
CA LYS A 62 -17.80 2.46 1.90
C LYS A 62 -16.72 1.76 1.10
N GLN A 63 -16.67 2.06 -0.18
CA GLN A 63 -15.60 1.57 -1.03
C GLN A 63 -14.34 2.42 -0.85
N ALA A 64 -13.29 1.82 -0.31
CA ALA A 64 -11.96 2.40 -0.28
C ALA A 64 -11.40 2.52 -1.70
N GLU A 65 -10.97 3.71 -2.08
CA GLU A 65 -10.37 3.97 -3.39
C GLU A 65 -8.96 4.48 -3.24
N PHE A 66 -8.06 4.01 -4.10
CA PHE A 66 -6.74 4.57 -4.25
C PHE A 66 -6.31 4.52 -5.71
N GLU A 67 -5.44 5.43 -6.08
CA GLU A 67 -4.85 5.52 -7.42
C GLU A 67 -3.40 5.98 -7.34
N PHE A 68 -2.56 5.35 -8.16
CA PHE A 68 -1.14 5.61 -8.25
C PHE A 68 -0.74 5.81 -9.70
N LYS A 69 0.18 6.76 -9.93
CA LYS A 69 0.89 6.88 -11.20
C LYS A 69 2.15 6.06 -11.15
N LEU A 70 2.47 5.37 -12.24
CA LEU A 70 3.67 4.56 -12.42
C LEU A 70 4.73 5.29 -13.25
N ASP A 71 5.97 4.84 -13.17
CA ASP A 71 7.09 5.46 -13.91
C ASP A 71 6.94 5.40 -15.43
N ASN A 72 6.22 4.40 -15.93
CA ASN A 72 5.92 4.24 -17.35
C ASN A 72 4.76 5.11 -17.85
N GLY A 73 4.25 6.02 -17.01
CA GLY A 73 3.15 6.93 -17.34
C GLY A 73 1.75 6.36 -17.15
N MET A 74 1.61 5.04 -16.91
CA MET A 74 0.31 4.43 -16.63
C MET A 74 -0.19 4.79 -15.23
N SER A 75 -1.51 4.77 -15.05
CA SER A 75 -2.14 4.80 -13.72
C SER A 75 -2.70 3.43 -13.39
N ILE A 76 -2.68 3.10 -12.10
CA ILE A 76 -3.34 1.92 -11.54
C ILE A 76 -4.20 2.35 -10.36
N ASN A 77 -5.29 1.63 -10.11
CA ASN A 77 -6.22 1.93 -9.03
C ASN A 77 -6.58 0.69 -8.20
N HIS A 78 -7.48 0.87 -7.24
CA HIS A 78 -8.00 -0.16 -6.35
C HIS A 78 -8.66 -1.39 -7.03
N LYS A 79 -8.92 -1.34 -8.34
CA LYS A 79 -9.39 -2.48 -9.14
C LYS A 79 -8.24 -3.22 -9.83
N ASP A 80 -7.08 -2.60 -9.94
CA ASP A 80 -5.88 -3.14 -10.62
C ASP A 80 -4.94 -3.84 -9.62
N LEU A 81 -5.49 -4.60 -8.67
CA LEU A 81 -4.71 -5.17 -7.56
C LEU A 81 -3.65 -6.18 -8.01
N GLY A 82 -3.80 -6.75 -9.21
CA GLY A 82 -2.81 -7.60 -9.86
C GLY A 82 -1.68 -6.85 -10.59
N ALA A 83 -1.65 -5.51 -10.53
CA ALA A 83 -0.66 -4.69 -11.25
C ALA A 83 0.79 -4.93 -10.79
N PHE A 84 0.99 -5.39 -9.55
CA PHE A 84 2.32 -5.71 -9.02
C PHE A 84 2.46 -7.22 -8.82
N LYS A 85 3.45 -7.81 -9.50
CA LYS A 85 3.82 -9.22 -9.27
C LYS A 85 4.66 -9.40 -8.00
N ASN A 86 5.50 -8.40 -7.69
CA ASN A 86 6.54 -8.48 -6.66
C ASN A 86 6.43 -7.32 -5.68
N ILE A 87 5.32 -7.24 -4.94
CA ILE A 87 5.18 -6.31 -3.81
C ILE A 87 5.11 -7.11 -2.51
N ARG A 88 5.81 -6.61 -1.49
CA ARG A 88 5.83 -7.18 -0.13
C ARG A 88 5.70 -6.07 0.91
N VAL A 89 4.88 -6.28 1.93
CA VAL A 89 4.62 -5.28 2.98
C VAL A 89 4.92 -5.84 4.36
N PHE A 90 6.06 -5.41 4.92
CA PHE A 90 6.55 -5.79 6.24
C PHE A 90 6.00 -4.89 7.36
N ASN A 91 4.68 -4.75 7.44
CA ASN A 91 4.02 -3.97 8.48
C ASN A 91 3.64 -4.84 9.69
N LYS A 92 2.92 -4.25 10.67
CA LYS A 92 2.44 -4.98 11.85
C LYS A 92 1.60 -6.21 11.49
N ASP A 93 0.77 -6.13 10.45
CA ASP A 93 -0.06 -7.25 10.02
C ASP A 93 0.81 -8.43 9.52
N PHE A 94 1.97 -8.16 8.89
CA PHE A 94 2.92 -9.21 8.50
C PHE A 94 3.57 -9.88 9.72
N ILE A 95 3.94 -9.08 10.73
CA ILE A 95 4.51 -9.59 11.99
C ILE A 95 3.48 -10.46 12.70
N ASP A 96 2.24 -9.96 12.81
CA ASP A 96 1.16 -10.66 13.50
C ASP A 96 0.85 -12.01 12.82
N GLU A 97 0.87 -12.07 11.49
CA GLU A 97 0.68 -13.32 10.74
C GLU A 97 1.88 -14.28 10.77
N SER A 98 3.12 -13.78 10.88
CA SER A 98 4.32 -14.62 10.76
C SER A 98 4.87 -15.09 12.11
N VAL A 99 4.77 -14.26 13.15
CA VAL A 99 5.31 -14.56 14.47
C VAL A 99 4.25 -15.15 15.38
N PHE A 100 3.02 -14.62 15.30
CA PHE A 100 1.91 -15.02 16.16
C PHE A 100 0.86 -15.87 15.43
N GLY A 101 1.05 -16.11 14.13
CA GLY A 101 0.16 -16.94 13.32
C GLY A 101 0.29 -18.43 13.60
N ILE A 102 -0.82 -19.16 13.47
CA ILE A 102 -0.90 -20.61 13.71
C ILE A 102 -0.11 -21.40 12.65
N SER A 103 0.06 -20.85 11.45
CA SER A 103 0.75 -21.47 10.32
C SER A 103 2.28 -21.35 10.37
N GLY A 104 2.84 -20.74 11.42
CA GLY A 104 4.26 -20.43 11.49
C GLY A 104 4.70 -19.28 10.56
N PRO A 105 6.01 -19.00 10.47
CA PRO A 105 6.53 -17.86 9.73
C PRO A 105 6.28 -17.98 8.23
N LYS A 106 5.77 -16.91 7.61
CA LYS A 106 5.63 -16.84 6.15
C LYS A 106 7.02 -16.81 5.50
N PRO A 107 7.41 -17.84 4.73
CA PRO A 107 8.74 -17.89 4.15
C PRO A 107 8.85 -16.84 3.04
N ILE A 108 10.02 -16.21 2.95
CA ILE A 108 10.32 -15.23 1.91
C ILE A 108 11.57 -15.68 1.18
N PHE A 109 11.38 -16.02 -0.10
CA PHE A 109 12.46 -16.43 -0.97
C PHE A 109 12.79 -15.28 -1.91
N PHE A 110 14.00 -14.74 -1.79
CA PHE A 110 14.59 -13.87 -2.79
C PHE A 110 15.60 -14.70 -3.58
N LEU A 111 15.21 -15.11 -4.77
CA LEU A 111 16.14 -15.70 -5.72
C LEU A 111 16.77 -14.54 -6.49
N GLY A 112 18.04 -14.28 -6.22
CA GLY A 112 18.82 -13.33 -7.00
C GLY A 112 19.00 -13.82 -8.43
N ASN A 113 19.08 -12.87 -9.36
CA ASN A 113 19.76 -13.10 -10.64
C ASN A 113 21.20 -12.66 -10.50
#